data_AF-A0A4Y2JGS4-F1
#
_entry.id   AF-A0A4Y2JGS4-F1
#
_cell.length_a   1.000
_cell.length_b   1.000
_cell.length_c   1.000
_cell.angle_alpha   90.00
_cell.angle_beta   90.00
_cell.angle_gamma   90.00
#
_symmetry.space_group_name_H-M   'P 1'
#
loop_
_entity.id
_entity.type
_entity.pdbx_description
1 polymer ?
#
loop_
_entity_poly.entity_id
_entity_poly.type
_entity_poly.pdbx_seq_one_letter_code
_entity_poly.pdbx_strand_id
1 'polypeptide(L)'
;MLRFRKHKFAFVADIKKMYRMILIDPNQRDLLRILFKAEVNDPVKVYKLCTVTYGTTSAPFLATRTVQQLVKDEGKDFPLALSVLLQDVYMDDVLTGEDDLIKAKDMQQQLISLFDRGGMELHKWSANNQSLLCDEMKEFDYSFSKETKTLGILWKPQTDYFGFNLIIEQSGIYTKRDVLSQIARIFDSLGLLGPIITKAKILLQKLWLLKLDWGDTLPLKENTQWQSFLNSLKFVNLINFPRWILSEQSISVELHGFADTSELAYGAVIYVKSINSYGGSEVKLLISKSRVAPLKFVTIPRLELCAAVLLSKLMRRVLRALKLEVSKTYFWTDSTIVLSWLEKECKELKTFVANRISIIRTLNCGRAMESCAIKTEPS
;
A
#
# COMPACT_ATOMS: atom_id res chain seq x y z
N MET A 1 -5.52 -0.84 2.51
CA MET A 1 -4.81 -1.97 1.88
C MET A 1 -4.52 -3.15 2.80
N LEU A 2 -3.63 -3.09 3.81
CA LEU A 2 -3.33 -4.29 4.63
C LEU A 2 -4.56 -4.87 5.33
N ARG A 3 -5.37 -4.04 6.00
CA ARG A 3 -6.62 -4.48 6.65
C ARG A 3 -7.64 -5.00 5.65
N PHE A 4 -7.80 -4.30 4.53
CA PHE A 4 -8.66 -4.73 3.44
C PHE A 4 -8.39 -6.16 2.95
N ARG A 5 -7.18 -6.70 3.14
CA ARG A 5 -6.83 -8.08 2.77
C ARG A 5 -7.27 -9.16 3.76
N LYS A 6 -7.63 -8.81 5.00
CA LYS A 6 -7.94 -9.81 6.04
C LYS A 6 -9.34 -10.40 5.92
N HIS A 7 -10.29 -9.60 5.43
CA HIS A 7 -11.71 -9.96 5.40
C HIS A 7 -12.06 -10.95 4.29
N LYS A 8 -12.89 -11.95 4.57
CA LYS A 8 -13.42 -12.86 3.53
C LYS A 8 -14.32 -12.12 2.55
N PHE A 9 -15.30 -11.39 3.05
CA PHE A 9 -16.22 -10.59 2.24
C PHE A 9 -15.78 -9.13 2.31
N ALA A 10 -15.40 -8.57 1.17
CA ALA A 10 -14.79 -7.24 1.10
C ALA A 10 -15.52 -6.38 0.08
N PHE A 11 -15.61 -5.10 0.39
CA PHE A 11 -16.20 -4.11 -0.50
C PHE A 11 -15.46 -2.77 -0.41
N VAL A 12 -15.61 -1.99 -1.48
CA VAL A 12 -15.11 -0.63 -1.59
C VAL A 12 -16.23 0.30 -2.02
N ALA A 13 -16.13 1.55 -1.63
CA ALA A 13 -17.02 2.63 -2.05
C ALA A 13 -16.25 3.95 -2.10
N ASP A 14 -16.79 4.92 -2.82
CA ASP A 14 -16.25 6.28 -2.95
C ASP A 14 -17.23 7.27 -2.30
N ILE A 15 -16.73 8.34 -1.67
CA ILE A 15 -17.58 9.41 -1.12
C ILE A 15 -17.82 10.44 -2.23
N LYS A 16 -19.03 10.46 -2.76
CA LYS A 16 -19.40 11.27 -3.93
C LYS A 16 -19.15 12.75 -3.69
N LYS A 17 -18.21 13.31 -4.45
CA LYS A 17 -17.85 14.74 -4.42
C LYS A 17 -17.51 15.24 -3.00
N MET A 18 -16.88 14.40 -2.18
CA MET A 18 -16.60 14.63 -0.75
C MET A 18 -16.26 16.10 -0.39
N TYR A 19 -15.25 16.69 -1.05
CA TYR A 19 -14.81 18.06 -0.75
C TYR A 19 -15.90 19.13 -0.96
N ARG A 20 -16.80 18.91 -1.93
CA ARG A 20 -17.90 19.84 -2.24
C ARG A 20 -19.05 19.77 -1.23
N MET A 21 -19.08 18.75 -0.38
CA MET A 21 -20.08 18.63 0.69
C MET A 21 -19.67 19.37 1.97
N ILE A 22 -18.48 19.98 2.00
CA ILE A 22 -17.93 20.63 3.19
C ILE A 22 -17.86 22.13 2.95
N LEU A 23 -18.64 22.89 3.71
CA LEU A 23 -18.65 24.35 3.64
C LEU A 23 -17.41 24.95 4.30
N ILE A 24 -16.83 25.96 3.65
CA ILE A 24 -15.81 26.83 4.22
C ILE A 24 -16.49 27.92 5.04
N ASP A 25 -15.89 28.24 6.18
CA ASP A 25 -16.29 29.36 7.03
C ASP A 25 -16.45 30.63 6.18
N PRO A 26 -17.59 31.35 6.27
CA PRO A 26 -17.84 32.56 5.48
C PRO A 26 -16.69 33.58 5.49
N ASN A 27 -15.99 33.73 6.61
CA ASN A 27 -14.88 34.68 6.78
C ASN A 27 -13.62 34.28 6.00
N GLN A 28 -13.49 32.99 5.65
CA GLN A 28 -12.34 32.46 4.91
C GLN A 28 -12.60 32.38 3.39
N ARG A 29 -13.85 32.51 2.94
CA ARG A 29 -14.22 32.36 1.51
C ARG A 29 -13.58 33.40 0.60
N ASP A 30 -13.22 34.56 1.13
CA ASP A 30 -12.53 35.60 0.38
C ASP A 30 -11.09 35.22 -0.03
N LEU A 31 -10.48 34.27 0.68
CA LEU A 31 -9.18 33.70 0.32
C LEU A 31 -9.28 32.68 -0.83
N LEU A 32 -10.50 32.26 -1.19
CA LEU A 32 -10.77 31.25 -2.23
C LEU A 32 -11.47 31.88 -3.45
N ARG A 33 -11.09 33.12 -3.80
CA ARG A 33 -11.60 33.79 -4.98
C ARG A 33 -10.97 33.24 -6.25
N ILE A 34 -11.80 33.10 -7.28
CA ILE A 34 -11.35 32.79 -8.63
C ILE A 34 -11.88 33.84 -9.61
N LEU A 35 -11.09 34.08 -10.66
CA LEU A 35 -11.51 34.86 -11.82
C LEU A 35 -11.94 33.89 -12.90
N PHE A 36 -13.08 34.15 -13.52
CA PHE A 36 -13.59 33.33 -14.62
C PHE A 36 -14.03 34.22 -15.76
N LYS A 37 -13.69 33.77 -16.97
CA LYS A 37 -13.99 34.42 -18.24
C LYS A 37 -14.34 33.30 -19.21
N ALA A 38 -15.55 33.31 -19.79
CA ALA A 38 -15.95 32.23 -20.69
C ALA A 38 -15.29 32.42 -22.07
N GLU A 39 -15.37 33.64 -22.63
CA GLU A 39 -14.71 34.01 -23.87
C GLU A 39 -13.65 35.11 -23.69
N VAL A 40 -12.72 35.24 -24.64
CA VAL A 40 -11.65 36.27 -24.60
C VAL A 40 -12.21 37.70 -24.52
N ASN A 41 -13.43 37.94 -24.97
CA ASN A 41 -14.06 39.26 -24.95
C ASN A 41 -15.06 39.46 -23.80
N ASP A 42 -15.36 38.43 -23.01
CA ASP A 42 -16.32 38.55 -21.92
C ASP A 42 -15.78 39.37 -20.74
N PRO A 43 -16.64 40.03 -19.94
CA PRO A 43 -16.21 40.64 -18.69
C PRO A 43 -15.71 39.57 -17.71
N VAL A 44 -14.60 39.85 -17.02
CA VAL A 44 -14.07 38.95 -15.98
C VAL A 44 -15.05 38.93 -14.80
N LYS A 45 -15.51 37.73 -14.44
CA LYS A 45 -16.36 37.49 -13.28
C LYS A 45 -15.53 37.02 -12.10
N VAL A 46 -15.85 37.51 -10.90
CA VAL A 46 -15.22 37.08 -9.65
C VAL A 46 -16.16 36.15 -8.91
N TYR A 47 -15.70 34.94 -8.61
CA TYR A 47 -16.45 33.97 -7.82
C TYR A 47 -15.73 33.70 -6.49
N LYS A 48 -16.50 33.41 -5.43
CA LYS A 48 -15.98 32.91 -4.15
C LYS A 48 -16.35 31.44 -4.03
N LEU A 49 -15.36 30.56 -3.85
CA LEU A 49 -15.65 29.15 -3.61
C LEU A 49 -16.13 28.97 -2.17
N CYS A 50 -17.32 28.38 -2.01
CA CYS A 50 -17.96 28.21 -0.71
C CYS A 50 -17.60 26.90 -0.01
N THR A 51 -16.98 25.96 -0.72
CA THR A 51 -16.70 24.61 -0.24
C THR A 51 -15.21 24.33 -0.24
N VAL A 52 -14.80 23.29 0.49
CA VAL A 52 -13.42 22.82 0.44
C VAL A 52 -13.04 22.55 -1.02
N THR A 53 -11.92 23.15 -1.45
CA THR A 53 -11.48 23.12 -2.84
C THR A 53 -10.25 22.25 -2.97
N TYR A 54 -10.29 21.30 -3.91
CA TYR A 54 -9.16 20.42 -4.22
C TYR A 54 -7.94 21.23 -4.67
N GLY A 55 -6.74 20.70 -4.41
CA GLY A 55 -5.48 21.37 -4.73
C GLY A 55 -5.01 22.37 -3.67
N THR A 56 -5.85 22.77 -2.71
CA THR A 56 -5.39 23.48 -1.50
C THR A 56 -4.67 22.51 -0.56
N THR A 57 -3.63 22.99 0.12
CA THR A 57 -2.80 22.16 1.01
C THR A 57 -3.58 21.60 2.20
N SER A 58 -4.61 22.31 2.67
CA SER A 58 -5.42 21.93 3.83
C SER A 58 -6.63 21.05 3.48
N ALA A 59 -7.04 20.96 2.21
CA ALA A 59 -8.25 20.23 1.81
C ALA A 59 -8.30 18.77 2.29
N PRO A 60 -7.23 17.94 2.15
CA PRO A 60 -7.26 16.56 2.62
C PRO A 60 -7.48 16.44 4.13
N PHE A 61 -6.87 17.34 4.91
CA PHE A 61 -7.04 17.38 6.36
C PHE A 61 -8.48 17.76 6.73
N LEU A 62 -9.03 18.82 6.14
CA LEU A 62 -10.40 19.27 6.40
C LEU A 62 -11.41 18.18 6.08
N ALA A 63 -11.25 17.49 4.94
CA ALA A 63 -12.10 16.39 4.53
C ALA A 63 -12.07 15.23 5.53
N THR A 64 -10.86 14.76 5.87
CA THR A 64 -10.69 13.66 6.83
C THR A 64 -11.21 14.04 8.22
N ARG A 65 -10.95 15.26 8.68
CA ARG A 65 -11.40 15.75 9.99
C ARG A 65 -12.92 15.88 10.06
N THR A 66 -13.58 16.20 8.95
CA THR A 66 -15.05 16.27 8.85
C THR A 66 -15.67 14.89 9.00
N VAL A 67 -15.14 13.87 8.31
CA VAL A 67 -15.58 12.47 8.49
C VAL A 67 -15.36 12.00 9.93
N GLN A 68 -14.23 12.35 10.53
CA GLN A 68 -13.98 12.06 11.95
C GLN A 68 -14.94 12.81 12.90
N GLN A 69 -15.42 13.99 12.51
CA GLN A 69 -16.40 14.74 13.29
C GLN A 69 -17.78 14.07 13.21
N LEU A 70 -18.19 13.66 12.01
CA LEU A 70 -19.42 12.91 11.79
C LEU A 70 -19.52 11.66 12.68
N VAL A 71 -18.41 10.92 12.83
CA VAL A 71 -18.34 9.77 13.75
C VAL A 71 -18.60 10.17 15.21
N LYS A 72 -18.08 11.33 15.65
CA LYS A 72 -18.26 11.79 17.04
C LYS A 72 -19.69 12.23 17.32
N ASP A 73 -20.31 12.87 16.34
CA ASP A 73 -21.62 13.48 16.49
C ASP A 73 -22.74 12.44 16.33
N GLU A 74 -22.64 11.58 15.29
CA GLU A 74 -23.72 10.68 14.86
C GLU A 74 -23.36 9.19 14.98
N GLY A 75 -22.09 8.84 15.25
CA GLY A 75 -21.62 7.45 15.16
C GLY A 75 -22.08 6.50 16.27
N LYS A 76 -22.73 6.99 17.32
CA LYS A 76 -23.16 6.15 18.47
C LYS A 76 -24.17 5.08 18.05
N ASP A 77 -25.04 5.39 17.11
CA ASP A 77 -26.09 4.48 16.63
C ASP A 77 -25.60 3.53 15.53
N PHE A 78 -24.35 3.68 15.07
CA PHE A 78 -23.77 2.94 13.94
C PHE A 78 -22.41 2.32 14.30
N PRO A 79 -22.36 1.34 15.23
CA PRO A 79 -21.12 0.81 15.77
C PRO A 79 -20.20 0.15 14.73
N LEU A 80 -20.76 -0.51 13.70
CA LEU A 80 -19.95 -1.13 12.64
C LEU A 80 -19.33 -0.06 11.75
N ALA A 81 -20.12 0.92 11.31
CA ALA A 81 -19.65 2.03 10.47
C ALA A 81 -18.59 2.89 11.20
N LEU A 82 -18.76 3.14 12.49
CA LEU A 82 -17.79 3.88 13.32
C LEU A 82 -16.38 3.28 13.22
N SER A 83 -16.28 1.95 13.31
CA SER A 83 -15.00 1.25 13.21
C SER A 83 -14.34 1.47 11.84
N VAL A 84 -15.13 1.49 10.77
CA VAL A 84 -14.69 1.71 9.40
C VAL A 84 -14.23 3.16 9.19
N LEU A 85 -15.03 4.17 9.58
CA LEU A 85 -14.67 5.58 9.36
C LEU A 85 -13.38 6.00 10.09
N LEU A 86 -13.08 5.36 11.23
CA LEU A 86 -11.87 5.64 12.00
C LEU A 86 -10.62 4.91 11.47
N GLN A 87 -10.80 3.85 10.68
CA GLN A 87 -9.72 2.92 10.38
C GLN A 87 -9.54 2.68 8.88
N ASP A 88 -10.61 2.58 8.12
CA ASP A 88 -10.62 2.00 6.77
C ASP A 88 -11.10 2.98 5.68
N VAL A 89 -11.22 4.26 6.03
CA VAL A 89 -11.39 5.37 5.09
C VAL A 89 -10.04 6.04 4.79
N TYR A 90 -9.74 6.23 3.52
CA TYR A 90 -8.60 7.00 3.05
C TYR A 90 -9.06 8.04 2.04
N MET A 91 -9.04 9.31 2.44
CA MET A 91 -9.66 10.40 1.68
C MET A 91 -11.13 10.07 1.36
N ASP A 92 -11.47 9.94 0.09
CA ASP A 92 -12.78 9.61 -0.46
C ASP A 92 -13.01 8.10 -0.61
N ASP A 93 -11.97 7.27 -0.55
CA ASP A 93 -12.09 5.82 -0.68
C ASP A 93 -12.40 5.14 0.67
N VAL A 94 -13.41 4.28 0.68
CA VAL A 94 -13.73 3.32 1.75
C VAL A 94 -13.27 1.93 1.31
N LEU A 95 -12.44 1.26 2.11
CA LEU A 95 -11.95 -0.10 1.82
C LEU A 95 -12.07 -1.02 3.03
N THR A 96 -13.16 -1.77 3.13
CA THR A 96 -13.44 -2.57 4.32
C THR A 96 -14.05 -3.93 3.97
N GLY A 97 -14.41 -4.71 4.99
CA GLY A 97 -15.08 -5.97 4.85
C GLY A 97 -15.38 -6.61 6.20
N GLU A 98 -15.94 -7.81 6.14
CA GLU A 98 -16.18 -8.70 7.27
C GLU A 98 -15.98 -10.17 6.87
N ASP A 99 -15.86 -11.05 7.86
CA ASP A 99 -15.76 -12.49 7.60
C ASP A 99 -17.12 -13.19 7.52
N ASP A 100 -18.16 -12.53 8.02
CA ASP A 100 -19.56 -12.97 7.93
C ASP A 100 -20.35 -12.10 6.95
N LEU A 101 -21.11 -12.74 6.06
CA LEU A 101 -21.83 -12.04 4.99
C LEU A 101 -22.97 -11.16 5.52
N ILE A 102 -23.65 -11.58 6.60
CA ILE A 102 -24.77 -10.82 7.18
C ILE A 102 -24.22 -9.56 7.87
N LYS A 103 -23.14 -9.70 8.64
CA LYS A 103 -22.44 -8.55 9.25
C LYS A 103 -21.87 -7.60 8.20
N ALA A 104 -21.35 -8.11 7.09
CA ALA A 104 -20.87 -7.28 5.99
C ALA A 104 -22.01 -6.42 5.38
N LYS A 105 -23.21 -6.98 5.24
CA LYS A 105 -24.41 -6.25 4.76
C LYS A 105 -24.86 -5.19 5.77
N ASP A 106 -24.96 -5.54 7.05
CA ASP A 106 -25.31 -4.60 8.11
C ASP A 106 -24.29 -3.44 8.18
N MET A 107 -23.00 -3.76 8.06
CA MET A 107 -21.94 -2.74 7.98
C MET A 107 -22.15 -1.77 6.81
N GLN A 108 -22.51 -2.26 5.61
CA GLN A 108 -22.82 -1.37 4.48
C GLN A 108 -24.02 -0.46 4.77
N GLN A 109 -25.11 -1.00 5.32
CA GLN A 109 -26.31 -0.22 5.63
C GLN A 109 -26.04 0.86 6.68
N GLN A 110 -25.26 0.52 7.72
CA GLN A 110 -24.82 1.49 8.72
C GLN A 110 -23.92 2.57 8.11
N LEU A 111 -23.02 2.21 7.17
CA LEU A 111 -22.18 3.19 6.46
C LEU A 111 -23.03 4.18 5.66
N ILE A 112 -23.96 3.67 4.87
CA ILE A 112 -24.86 4.51 4.05
C ILE A 112 -25.64 5.46 4.95
N SER A 113 -26.25 4.93 6.01
CA SER A 113 -27.04 5.72 6.96
C SER A 113 -26.21 6.78 7.67
N LEU A 114 -25.00 6.45 8.13
CA LEU A 114 -24.13 7.40 8.81
C LEU A 114 -23.63 8.51 7.88
N PHE A 115 -23.24 8.19 6.65
CA PHE A 115 -22.85 9.22 5.67
C PHE A 115 -24.03 10.11 5.26
N ASP A 116 -25.25 9.56 5.18
CA ASP A 116 -26.47 10.33 4.91
C ASP A 116 -26.77 11.36 6.01
N ARG A 117 -26.52 11.04 7.29
CA ARG A 117 -26.57 12.02 8.41
C ARG A 117 -25.65 13.21 8.17
N GLY A 118 -24.50 12.97 7.53
CA GLY A 118 -23.53 14.00 7.16
C GLY A 118 -23.82 14.69 5.81
N GLY A 119 -24.93 14.38 5.15
CA GLY A 119 -25.27 14.88 3.82
C GLY A 119 -24.33 14.37 2.71
N MET A 120 -23.67 13.24 2.93
CA MET A 120 -22.74 12.63 1.99
C MET A 120 -23.31 11.32 1.44
N GLU A 121 -23.08 11.07 0.16
CA GLU A 121 -23.55 9.87 -0.53
C GLU A 121 -22.37 8.96 -0.86
N LEU A 122 -22.49 7.66 -0.57
CA LEU A 122 -21.54 6.64 -1.01
C LEU A 122 -21.97 6.08 -2.36
N HIS A 123 -21.05 6.04 -3.32
CA HIS A 123 -21.29 5.52 -4.68
C HIS A 123 -20.11 4.64 -5.17
N LYS A 124 -20.21 4.14 -6.41
CA LYS A 124 -19.19 3.27 -7.04
C LYS A 124 -18.82 2.05 -6.19
N TRP A 125 -19.84 1.39 -5.67
CA TRP A 125 -19.66 0.21 -4.85
C TRP A 125 -19.10 -0.94 -5.68
N SER A 126 -18.15 -1.66 -5.09
CA SER A 126 -17.61 -2.88 -5.68
C SER A 126 -17.29 -3.88 -4.57
N ALA A 127 -17.64 -5.15 -4.77
CA ALA A 127 -17.49 -6.19 -3.75
C ALA A 127 -17.07 -7.53 -4.37
N ASN A 128 -16.38 -8.37 -3.59
CA ASN A 128 -15.99 -9.71 -4.05
C ASN A 128 -17.09 -10.77 -3.98
N ASN A 129 -18.28 -10.40 -3.49
CA ASN A 129 -19.43 -11.29 -3.44
C ASN A 129 -20.67 -10.55 -3.94
N GLN A 130 -21.38 -11.16 -4.89
CA GLN A 130 -22.55 -10.54 -5.52
C GLN A 130 -23.65 -10.21 -4.51
N SER A 131 -23.82 -11.00 -3.45
CA SER A 131 -24.84 -10.74 -2.45
C SER A 131 -24.60 -9.47 -1.64
N LEU A 132 -23.39 -8.91 -1.66
CA LEU A 132 -23.08 -7.58 -1.08
C LEU A 132 -23.46 -6.41 -1.98
N LEU A 133 -23.89 -6.68 -3.21
CA LEU A 133 -24.38 -5.68 -4.15
C LEU A 133 -25.91 -5.85 -4.13
N CYS A 134 -26.61 -4.94 -3.45
CA CYS A 134 -28.07 -5.03 -3.32
C CYS A 134 -28.74 -4.68 -4.67
N ASP A 135 -29.91 -5.27 -4.96
CA ASP A 135 -30.64 -5.03 -6.22
C ASP A 135 -31.36 -3.66 -6.26
N GLU A 136 -31.59 -3.04 -5.09
CA GLU A 136 -32.30 -1.75 -4.92
C GLU A 136 -31.46 -0.51 -5.28
N MET A 137 -30.26 -0.76 -5.77
CA MET A 137 -29.12 0.13 -5.77
C MET A 137 -28.74 0.33 -7.25
N LYS A 138 -29.02 1.53 -7.79
CA LYS A 138 -29.05 1.81 -9.25
C LYS A 138 -27.85 1.23 -10.01
N GLU A 139 -28.08 0.53 -11.12
CA GLU A 139 -27.07 -0.15 -11.96
C GLU A 139 -25.83 0.69 -12.34
N PHE A 140 -25.93 2.03 -12.33
CA PHE A 140 -24.82 2.95 -12.62
C PHE A 140 -23.83 3.15 -11.45
N ASP A 141 -24.18 2.74 -10.23
CA ASP A 141 -23.34 2.91 -9.02
C ASP A 141 -22.55 1.65 -8.64
N TYR A 142 -22.57 0.59 -9.47
CA TYR A 142 -22.00 -0.72 -9.14
C TYR A 142 -21.01 -1.24 -10.17
N SER A 143 -20.03 -1.98 -9.66
CA SER A 143 -19.18 -2.84 -10.47
C SER A 143 -18.85 -4.14 -9.74
N PHE A 144 -19.39 -5.26 -10.23
CA PHE A 144 -18.92 -6.60 -9.87
C PHE A 144 -17.80 -7.10 -10.79
N SER A 145 -17.86 -6.74 -12.08
CA SER A 145 -16.98 -7.25 -13.14
C SER A 145 -15.94 -6.26 -13.64
N LYS A 146 -16.11 -4.96 -13.38
CA LYS A 146 -15.17 -3.92 -13.83
C LYS A 146 -14.09 -3.73 -12.77
N GLU A 147 -12.86 -3.96 -13.20
CA GLU A 147 -11.66 -3.76 -12.39
C GLU A 147 -11.66 -2.37 -11.77
N THR A 148 -11.46 -2.29 -10.46
CA THR A 148 -11.47 -1.03 -9.73
C THR A 148 -10.07 -0.72 -9.25
N LYS A 149 -9.58 0.50 -9.50
CA LYS A 149 -8.34 0.97 -8.90
C LYS A 149 -8.64 1.37 -7.47
N THR A 150 -8.08 0.66 -6.51
CA THR A 150 -8.24 0.93 -5.09
C THR A 150 -6.90 1.34 -4.50
N LEU A 151 -6.79 2.61 -4.09
CA LEU A 151 -5.53 3.20 -3.60
C LEU A 151 -4.34 2.93 -4.54
N GLY A 152 -4.56 3.02 -5.85
CA GLY A 152 -3.52 2.83 -6.88
C GLY A 152 -3.19 1.38 -7.25
N ILE A 153 -3.77 0.37 -6.60
CA ILE A 153 -3.66 -1.04 -6.99
C ILE A 153 -4.96 -1.47 -7.68
N LEU A 154 -4.89 -2.27 -8.74
CA LEU A 154 -6.07 -2.79 -9.42
C LEU A 154 -6.63 -3.97 -8.61
N TRP A 155 -7.92 -3.94 -8.28
CA TRP A 155 -8.62 -5.06 -7.67
C TRP A 155 -9.66 -5.63 -8.63
N LYS A 156 -9.66 -6.95 -8.75
CA LYS A 156 -10.60 -7.77 -9.52
C LYS A 156 -11.58 -8.41 -8.53
N PRO A 157 -12.77 -7.84 -8.32
CA PRO A 157 -13.65 -8.25 -7.24
C PRO A 157 -14.13 -9.69 -7.40
N GLN A 158 -14.61 -10.06 -8.59
CA GLN A 158 -15.15 -11.40 -8.86
C GLN A 158 -14.18 -12.55 -8.58
N THR A 159 -12.91 -12.42 -8.98
CA THR A 159 -11.89 -13.44 -8.72
C THR A 159 -11.20 -13.24 -7.37
N ASP A 160 -11.33 -12.05 -6.80
CA ASP A 160 -10.70 -11.57 -5.57
C ASP A 160 -9.16 -11.50 -5.59
N TYR A 161 -8.62 -11.01 -6.70
CA TYR A 161 -7.18 -10.79 -6.88
C TYR A 161 -6.85 -9.32 -7.06
N PHE A 162 -5.68 -8.92 -6.56
CA PHE A 162 -4.99 -7.74 -7.02
C PHE A 162 -4.26 -8.02 -8.33
N GLY A 163 -4.36 -7.08 -9.26
CA GLY A 163 -3.59 -7.05 -10.49
C GLY A 163 -2.92 -5.69 -10.68
N PHE A 164 -2.36 -5.51 -11.87
CA PHE A 164 -1.69 -4.29 -12.27
C PHE A 164 -2.09 -3.94 -13.71
N ASN A 165 -2.26 -2.65 -13.98
CA ASN A 165 -2.49 -2.16 -15.33
C ASN A 165 -1.47 -1.06 -15.61
N LEU A 166 -0.29 -1.49 -16.06
CA LEU A 166 0.81 -0.61 -16.45
C LEU A 166 0.67 -0.29 -17.94
N ILE A 167 0.50 1.00 -18.24
CA ILE A 167 0.57 1.53 -19.59
C ILE A 167 2.02 1.93 -19.85
N ILE A 168 2.67 1.22 -20.76
CA ILE A 168 4.08 1.40 -21.11
C ILE A 168 4.16 2.18 -22.41
N GLU A 169 4.59 3.43 -22.31
CA GLU A 169 4.90 4.26 -23.47
C GLU A 169 6.27 3.84 -24.01
N GLN A 170 6.28 3.28 -25.22
CA GLN A 170 7.52 2.87 -25.88
C GLN A 170 8.07 4.01 -26.75
N SER A 171 9.27 4.45 -26.42
CA SER A 171 10.15 5.25 -27.26
C SER A 171 11.38 4.44 -27.68
N GLY A 172 12.00 4.80 -28.81
CA GLY A 172 13.29 4.24 -29.22
C GLY A 172 14.47 4.83 -28.44
N ILE A 173 14.30 6.02 -27.86
CA ILE A 173 15.34 6.71 -27.10
C ILE A 173 14.68 7.31 -25.86
N TYR A 174 15.26 7.03 -24.70
CA TYR A 174 14.79 7.57 -23.43
C TYR A 174 15.78 8.58 -22.86
N THR A 175 15.26 9.51 -22.09
CA THR A 175 16.04 10.37 -21.21
C THR A 175 16.03 9.84 -19.77
N LYS A 176 16.94 10.36 -18.94
CA LYS A 176 16.91 10.07 -17.49
C LYS A 176 15.58 10.45 -16.85
N ARG A 177 14.95 11.56 -17.28
CA ARG A 177 13.62 12.00 -16.82
C ARG A 177 12.55 10.98 -17.18
N ASP A 178 12.59 10.42 -18.39
CA ASP A 178 11.59 9.42 -18.83
C ASP A 178 11.67 8.16 -17.97
N VAL A 179 12.89 7.67 -17.69
CA VAL A 179 13.11 6.52 -16.78
C VAL A 179 12.49 6.79 -15.41
N LEU A 180 12.78 7.94 -14.80
CA LEU A 180 12.23 8.27 -13.49
C LEU A 180 10.70 8.36 -13.53
N SER A 181 10.14 9.03 -14.53
CA SER A 181 8.69 9.18 -14.73
C SER A 181 8.01 7.81 -14.83
N GLN A 182 8.56 6.91 -15.63
CA GLN A 182 8.02 5.55 -15.79
C GLN A 182 8.13 4.72 -14.50
N ILE A 183 9.23 4.82 -13.76
CA ILE A 183 9.34 4.15 -12.44
C ILE A 183 8.29 4.68 -11.46
N ALA A 184 8.08 6.00 -11.44
CA ALA A 184 7.11 6.64 -10.54
C ALA A 184 5.66 6.25 -10.86
N ARG A 185 5.35 5.90 -12.12
CA ARG A 185 4.03 5.39 -12.53
C ARG A 185 3.74 3.97 -12.04
N ILE A 186 4.77 3.20 -11.65
CA ILE A 186 4.58 1.86 -11.06
C ILE A 186 4.19 2.05 -9.59
N PHE A 187 2.89 2.13 -9.34
CA PHE A 187 2.36 2.26 -8.00
C PHE A 187 2.21 0.88 -7.34
N ASP A 188 2.85 0.70 -6.19
CA ASP A 188 2.81 -0.54 -5.41
C ASP A 188 2.97 -0.26 -3.91
N SER A 189 1.85 -0.07 -3.23
CA SER A 189 1.83 0.26 -1.80
C SER A 189 2.18 -0.92 -0.89
N LEU A 190 2.08 -2.16 -1.41
CA LEU A 190 2.31 -3.40 -0.67
C LEU A 190 3.66 -4.06 -1.03
N GLY A 191 4.41 -3.53 -1.99
CA GLY A 191 5.65 -4.16 -2.46
C GLY A 191 5.42 -5.51 -3.15
N LEU A 192 4.25 -5.76 -3.73
CA LEU A 192 3.96 -7.01 -4.45
C LEU A 192 4.83 -7.16 -5.71
N LEU A 193 5.19 -6.04 -6.35
CA LEU A 193 6.13 -5.95 -7.47
C LEU A 193 7.56 -5.61 -7.01
N GLY A 194 7.87 -5.84 -5.73
CA GLY A 194 9.14 -5.48 -5.09
C GLY A 194 10.38 -5.80 -5.93
N PRO A 195 10.57 -7.03 -6.46
CA PRO A 195 11.72 -7.38 -7.29
C PRO A 195 11.82 -6.54 -8.57
N ILE A 196 10.70 -6.28 -9.23
CA ILE A 196 10.62 -5.53 -10.50
C ILE A 196 11.00 -4.07 -10.28
N ILE A 197 10.40 -3.44 -9.27
CA ILE A 197 10.68 -2.04 -8.90
C ILE A 197 12.14 -1.91 -8.45
N THR A 198 12.69 -2.93 -7.78
CA THR A 198 14.10 -2.92 -7.33
C THR A 198 15.05 -2.91 -8.52
N LYS A 199 14.83 -3.76 -9.54
CA LYS A 199 15.62 -3.74 -10.78
C LYS A 199 15.59 -2.37 -11.46
N ALA A 200 14.41 -1.75 -11.54
CA ALA A 200 14.27 -0.41 -12.11
C ALA A 200 15.05 0.65 -11.32
N LYS A 201 14.97 0.61 -9.98
CA LYS A 201 15.69 1.54 -9.10
C LYS A 201 17.21 1.34 -9.15
N ILE A 202 17.69 0.12 -9.32
CA ILE A 202 19.11 -0.17 -9.54
C ILE A 202 19.59 0.48 -10.84
N LEU A 203 18.83 0.35 -11.94
CA LEU A 203 19.18 1.02 -13.19
C LEU A 203 19.20 2.54 -13.01
N LEU A 204 18.17 3.11 -12.38
CA LEU A 204 18.13 4.53 -12.07
C LEU A 204 19.37 4.96 -11.28
N GLN A 205 19.78 4.20 -10.25
CA GLN A 205 21.02 4.44 -9.49
C GLN A 205 22.27 4.47 -10.40
N LYS A 206 22.37 3.56 -11.38
CA LYS A 206 23.47 3.57 -12.37
C LYS A 206 23.48 4.84 -13.22
N LEU A 207 22.32 5.33 -13.64
CA LEU A 207 22.22 6.59 -14.40
C LEU A 207 22.72 7.81 -13.59
N TRP A 208 22.53 7.79 -12.27
CA TRP A 208 23.09 8.83 -11.40
C TRP A 208 24.63 8.79 -11.36
N LEU A 209 25.24 7.60 -11.42
CA LEU A 209 26.69 7.45 -11.46
C LEU A 209 27.30 7.93 -12.78
N LEU A 210 26.54 7.85 -13.88
CA LEU A 210 26.93 8.39 -15.18
C LEU A 210 26.86 9.92 -15.25
N LYS A 211 26.39 10.59 -14.18
CA LYS A 211 26.26 12.06 -14.09
C LYS A 211 25.44 12.69 -15.23
N LEU A 212 24.47 11.95 -15.78
CA LEU A 212 23.52 12.46 -16.78
C LEU A 212 22.59 13.50 -16.15
N ASP A 213 22.32 14.58 -16.87
CA ASP A 213 21.26 15.53 -16.57
C ASP A 213 19.88 14.96 -16.92
N TRP A 214 18.81 15.64 -16.49
CA TRP A 214 17.44 15.15 -16.65
C TRP A 214 17.01 14.97 -18.10
N GLY A 215 17.45 15.87 -18.99
CA GLY A 215 17.11 15.85 -20.41
C GLY A 215 18.04 15.01 -21.27
N ASP A 216 19.14 14.49 -20.69
CA ASP A 216 20.13 13.75 -21.45
C ASP A 216 19.58 12.39 -21.87
N THR A 217 19.85 12.03 -23.11
CA THR A 217 19.54 10.71 -23.64
C THR A 217 20.43 9.65 -22.99
N LEU A 218 19.88 8.45 -22.80
CA LEU A 218 20.64 7.34 -22.24
C LEU A 218 21.71 6.88 -23.25
N PRO A 219 22.93 6.53 -22.79
CA PRO A 219 23.90 5.86 -23.65
C PRO A 219 23.34 4.53 -24.16
N LEU A 220 23.86 4.05 -25.29
CA LEU A 220 23.29 2.93 -26.04
C LEU A 220 23.08 1.67 -25.17
N LYS A 221 24.04 1.37 -24.29
CA LYS A 221 23.99 0.20 -23.40
C LYS A 221 22.83 0.30 -22.40
N GLU A 222 22.72 1.41 -21.69
CA GLU A 222 21.68 1.66 -20.69
C GLU A 222 20.31 1.79 -21.35
N ASN A 223 20.22 2.42 -22.53
CA ASN A 223 18.99 2.52 -23.31
C ASN A 223 18.48 1.13 -23.71
N THR A 224 19.36 0.26 -24.19
CA THR A 224 19.03 -1.12 -24.56
C THR A 224 18.56 -1.92 -23.35
N GLN A 225 19.25 -1.77 -22.21
CA GLN A 225 18.85 -2.41 -20.97
C GLN A 225 17.47 -1.93 -20.48
N TRP A 226 17.19 -0.63 -20.60
CA TRP A 226 15.90 -0.06 -20.22
C TRP A 226 14.77 -0.55 -21.13
N GLN A 227 14.99 -0.58 -22.45
CA GLN A 227 14.04 -1.14 -23.41
C GLN A 227 13.72 -2.61 -23.13
N SER A 228 14.75 -3.42 -22.85
CA SER A 228 14.56 -4.82 -22.47
C SER A 228 13.70 -4.94 -21.20
N PHE A 229 13.99 -4.14 -20.17
CA PHE A 229 13.19 -4.08 -18.95
C PHE A 229 11.73 -3.69 -19.23
N LEU A 230 11.48 -2.66 -20.06
CA LEU A 230 10.13 -2.25 -20.45
C LEU A 230 9.38 -3.33 -21.24
N ASN A 231 10.07 -4.08 -22.10
CA ASN A 231 9.47 -5.21 -22.79
C ASN A 231 9.04 -6.30 -21.81
N SER A 232 9.86 -6.59 -20.79
CA SER A 232 9.47 -7.52 -19.72
C SER A 232 8.33 -6.99 -18.85
N LEU A 233 8.22 -5.67 -18.65
CA LEU A 233 7.15 -5.06 -17.87
C LEU A 233 5.76 -5.29 -18.46
N LYS A 234 5.63 -5.58 -19.76
CA LYS A 234 4.33 -5.92 -20.40
C LYS A 234 3.66 -7.12 -19.72
N PHE A 235 4.46 -8.08 -19.23
CA PHE A 235 3.94 -9.28 -18.56
C PHE A 235 3.47 -9.03 -17.12
N VAL A 236 3.75 -7.85 -16.53
CA VAL A 236 3.30 -7.51 -15.18
C VAL A 236 1.78 -7.48 -15.08
N ASN A 237 1.10 -7.11 -16.17
CA ASN A 237 -0.37 -7.08 -16.21
C ASN A 237 -1.00 -8.48 -16.08
N LEU A 238 -0.20 -9.55 -16.29
CA LEU A 238 -0.62 -10.94 -16.12
C LEU A 238 -0.42 -11.44 -14.68
N ILE A 239 0.34 -10.73 -13.85
CA ILE A 239 0.62 -11.11 -12.48
C ILE A 239 -0.58 -10.75 -11.61
N ASN A 240 -1.05 -11.74 -10.84
CA ASN A 240 -2.15 -11.56 -9.90
C ASN A 240 -1.74 -12.05 -8.51
N PHE A 241 -2.22 -11.36 -7.46
CA PHE A 241 -2.00 -11.72 -6.07
C PHE A 241 -3.34 -11.85 -5.34
N PRO A 242 -3.60 -12.90 -4.57
CA PRO A 242 -4.87 -13.02 -3.85
C PRO A 242 -5.03 -11.86 -2.86
N ARG A 243 -6.18 -11.17 -2.89
CA ARG A 243 -6.49 -10.13 -1.91
C ARG A 243 -6.57 -10.76 -0.53
N TRP A 244 -7.43 -11.77 -0.38
CA TRP A 244 -7.70 -12.42 0.90
C TRP A 244 -6.51 -13.27 1.36
N ILE A 245 -5.91 -12.89 2.49
CA ILE A 245 -4.67 -13.50 3.03
C ILE A 245 -4.92 -14.66 3.99
N LEU A 246 -6.16 -14.89 4.40
CA LEU A 246 -6.52 -15.98 5.30
C LEU A 246 -7.12 -17.15 4.51
N SER A 247 -7.28 -18.28 5.18
CA SER A 247 -7.99 -19.45 4.69
C SER A 247 -9.35 -19.57 5.38
N GLU A 248 -10.26 -20.34 4.79
CA GLU A 248 -11.51 -20.69 5.46
C GLU A 248 -11.23 -21.40 6.80
N GLN A 249 -12.03 -21.07 7.80
CA GLN A 249 -11.93 -21.63 9.15
C GLN A 249 -10.52 -21.54 9.76
N SER A 250 -9.80 -20.45 9.49
CA SER A 250 -8.49 -20.21 10.09
C SER A 250 -8.63 -20.06 11.61
N ILE A 251 -7.94 -20.94 12.34
CA ILE A 251 -7.91 -20.95 13.81
C ILE A 251 -6.61 -20.35 14.36
N SER A 252 -5.58 -20.25 13.53
CA SER A 252 -4.27 -19.72 13.92
C SER A 252 -3.61 -19.01 12.75
N VAL A 253 -2.96 -17.88 13.05
CA VAL A 253 -2.30 -17.03 12.06
C VAL A 253 -0.86 -16.76 12.50
N GLU A 254 0.09 -17.15 11.67
CA GLU A 254 1.52 -16.92 11.87
C GLU A 254 2.03 -15.90 10.84
N LEU A 255 2.89 -14.98 11.29
CA LEU A 255 3.61 -14.06 10.38
C LEU A 255 5.06 -14.50 10.24
N HIS A 256 5.51 -14.72 9.01
CA HIS A 256 6.88 -15.12 8.71
C HIS A 256 7.57 -14.01 7.90
N GLY A 257 8.52 -13.35 8.54
CA GLY A 257 9.31 -12.29 7.94
C GLY A 257 10.67 -12.79 7.49
N PHE A 258 11.06 -12.56 6.25
CA PHE A 258 12.38 -12.92 5.72
C PHE A 258 13.16 -11.67 5.35
N ALA A 259 14.45 -11.65 5.65
CA ALA A 259 15.38 -10.59 5.31
C ALA A 259 16.52 -11.18 4.47
N ASP A 260 16.80 -10.54 3.34
CA ASP A 260 17.81 -11.00 2.39
C ASP A 260 18.54 -9.81 1.73
N THR A 261 19.73 -10.05 1.21
CA THR A 261 20.66 -9.04 0.72
C THR A 261 21.50 -9.53 -0.46
N SER A 262 21.75 -8.61 -1.38
CA SER A 262 22.78 -8.70 -2.40
C SER A 262 23.70 -7.47 -2.34
N GLU A 263 24.76 -7.46 -3.15
CA GLU A 263 25.63 -6.28 -3.32
C GLU A 263 24.87 -5.04 -3.82
N LEU A 264 23.79 -5.23 -4.59
CA LEU A 264 23.07 -4.15 -5.26
C LEU A 264 21.85 -3.67 -4.49
N ALA A 265 21.24 -4.51 -3.67
CA ALA A 265 20.02 -4.19 -2.93
C ALA A 265 19.81 -5.16 -1.76
N TYR A 266 19.04 -4.70 -0.78
CA TYR A 266 18.58 -5.53 0.32
C TYR A 266 17.08 -5.35 0.52
N GLY A 267 16.42 -6.37 1.06
CA GLY A 267 14.97 -6.42 1.15
C GLY A 267 14.47 -7.20 2.34
N ALA A 268 13.18 -7.00 2.60
CA ALA A 268 12.42 -7.77 3.57
C ALA A 268 11.05 -8.09 2.99
N VAL A 269 10.58 -9.30 3.25
CA VAL A 269 9.26 -9.78 2.83
C VAL A 269 8.55 -10.42 4.02
N ILE A 270 7.23 -10.25 4.10
CA ILE A 270 6.41 -10.87 5.14
C ILE A 270 5.32 -11.69 4.47
N TYR A 271 5.25 -12.95 4.87
CA TYR A 271 4.19 -13.88 4.52
C TYR A 271 3.26 -14.09 5.71
N VAL A 272 2.00 -14.36 5.40
CA VAL A 272 1.01 -14.83 6.36
C VAL A 272 0.82 -16.32 6.12
N LYS A 273 0.90 -17.09 7.19
CA LYS A 273 0.54 -18.50 7.19
C LYS A 273 -0.73 -18.66 8.01
N SER A 274 -1.83 -19.02 7.36
CA SER A 274 -3.09 -19.32 8.03
C SER A 274 -3.26 -20.82 8.15
N ILE A 275 -3.51 -21.29 9.38
CA ILE A 275 -3.74 -22.71 9.68
C ILE A 275 -5.24 -22.88 9.93
N ASN A 276 -5.86 -23.82 9.22
CA ASN A 276 -7.28 -24.13 9.34
C ASN A 276 -7.54 -25.20 10.40
N SER A 277 -8.81 -25.31 10.80
CA SER A 277 -9.33 -26.30 11.76
C SER A 277 -9.04 -27.76 11.37
N TYR A 278 -8.87 -28.05 10.09
CA TYR A 278 -8.61 -29.39 9.54
C TYR A 278 -7.11 -29.71 9.42
N GLY A 279 -6.21 -28.84 9.88
CA GLY A 279 -4.76 -29.03 9.86
C GLY A 279 -4.06 -28.62 8.55
N GLY A 280 -4.80 -28.13 7.55
CA GLY A 280 -4.24 -27.52 6.35
C GLY A 280 -3.66 -26.12 6.65
N SER A 281 -2.63 -25.72 5.90
CA SER A 281 -2.08 -24.37 5.99
C SER A 281 -1.88 -23.75 4.61
N GLU A 282 -2.24 -22.48 4.49
CA GLU A 282 -1.95 -21.66 3.30
C GLU A 282 -0.93 -20.58 3.64
N VAL A 283 0.00 -20.32 2.72
CA VAL A 283 0.99 -19.25 2.85
C VAL A 283 0.79 -18.24 1.73
N LYS A 284 0.57 -16.98 2.10
CA LYS A 284 0.32 -15.89 1.15
C LYS A 284 1.25 -14.70 1.42
N LEU A 285 1.73 -14.07 0.36
CA LEU A 285 2.53 -12.84 0.44
C LEU A 285 1.69 -11.69 1.00
N LEU A 286 2.10 -11.11 2.12
CA LEU A 286 1.40 -9.98 2.75
C LEU A 286 1.94 -8.63 2.28
N ILE A 287 3.25 -8.43 2.39
CA ILE A 287 3.91 -7.16 2.08
C ILE A 287 5.41 -7.40 1.86
N SER A 288 6.03 -6.62 0.98
CA SER A 288 7.49 -6.57 0.87
C SER A 288 8.01 -5.14 0.85
N LYS A 289 9.30 -4.99 1.11
CA LYS A 289 10.00 -3.72 1.02
C LYS A 289 11.46 -3.95 0.66
N SER A 290 11.94 -3.22 -0.34
CA SER A 290 13.33 -3.26 -0.76
C SER A 290 13.98 -1.87 -0.69
N ARG A 291 15.31 -1.87 -0.66
CA ARG A 291 16.16 -0.69 -0.77
C ARG A 291 17.36 -1.02 -1.66
N VAL A 292 17.70 -0.10 -2.54
CA VAL A 292 18.96 -0.18 -3.30
C VAL A 292 20.11 0.06 -2.33
N ALA A 293 21.19 -0.71 -2.48
CA ALA A 293 22.38 -0.57 -1.66
C ALA A 293 22.97 0.84 -1.79
N PRO A 294 23.55 1.42 -0.73
CA PRO A 294 24.22 2.72 -0.82
C PRO A 294 25.38 2.68 -1.83
N LEU A 295 25.63 3.80 -2.51
CA LEU A 295 26.78 3.95 -3.40
C LEU A 295 28.12 3.89 -2.65
N LYS A 296 28.13 4.32 -1.38
CA LYS A 296 29.29 4.16 -0.52
C LYS A 296 29.42 2.68 -0.15
N PHE A 297 30.63 2.13 -0.30
CA PHE A 297 30.91 0.73 0.01
C PHE A 297 30.43 0.34 1.42
N VAL A 298 29.63 -0.72 1.48
CA VAL A 298 29.17 -1.38 2.69
C VAL A 298 29.36 -2.88 2.48
N THR A 299 29.95 -3.56 3.47
CA THR A 299 30.17 -5.01 3.39
C THR A 299 28.84 -5.77 3.38
N ILE A 300 28.80 -6.94 2.74
CA ILE A 300 27.61 -7.80 2.71
C ILE A 300 27.02 -8.04 4.11
N PRO A 301 27.80 -8.40 5.15
CA PRO A 301 27.24 -8.61 6.49
C PRO A 301 26.55 -7.37 7.09
N ARG A 302 27.04 -6.17 6.75
CA ARG A 302 26.41 -4.92 7.21
C ARG A 302 25.14 -4.62 6.43
N LEU A 303 25.04 -5.02 5.16
CA LEU A 303 23.82 -4.91 4.37
C LEU A 303 22.77 -5.95 4.83
N GLU A 304 23.17 -7.17 5.15
CA GLU A 304 22.32 -8.19 5.78
C GLU A 304 21.73 -7.67 7.10
N LEU A 305 22.56 -7.05 7.95
CA LEU A 305 22.09 -6.38 9.16
C LEU A 305 21.12 -5.22 8.86
N CYS A 306 21.29 -4.52 7.74
CA CYS A 306 20.33 -3.50 7.30
C CYS A 306 19.00 -4.11 6.84
N ALA A 307 19.03 -5.29 6.20
CA ALA A 307 17.84 -6.06 5.83
C ALA A 307 17.09 -6.53 7.09
N ALA A 308 17.80 -7.05 8.09
CA ALA A 308 17.22 -7.43 9.39
C ALA A 308 16.52 -6.24 10.07
N VAL A 309 17.16 -5.07 10.11
CA VAL A 309 16.53 -3.83 10.62
C VAL A 309 15.30 -3.44 9.81
N LEU A 310 15.37 -3.56 8.47
CA LEU A 310 14.26 -3.27 7.58
C LEU A 310 13.06 -4.19 7.88
N LEU A 311 13.32 -5.47 8.09
CA LEU A 311 12.32 -6.47 8.46
C LEU A 311 11.69 -6.17 9.82
N SER A 312 12.47 -5.90 10.87
CA SER A 312 11.94 -5.53 12.19
C SER A 312 11.02 -4.31 12.12
N LYS A 313 11.42 -3.29 11.34
CA LYS A 313 10.58 -2.09 11.12
C LYS A 313 9.31 -2.41 10.34
N LEU A 314 9.40 -3.25 9.31
CA LEU A 314 8.26 -3.66 8.50
C LEU A 314 7.27 -4.48 9.31
N MET A 315 7.74 -5.49 10.06
CA MET A 315 6.92 -6.35 10.90
C MET A 315 6.18 -5.55 11.98
N ARG A 316 6.86 -4.64 12.67
CA ARG A 316 6.20 -3.76 13.66
C ARG A 316 5.09 -2.92 13.03
N ARG A 317 5.27 -2.42 11.80
CA ARG A 317 4.23 -1.67 11.08
C ARG A 317 3.06 -2.58 10.71
N VAL A 318 3.34 -3.79 10.24
CA VAL A 318 2.31 -4.80 9.92
C VAL A 318 1.47 -5.13 11.16
N LEU A 319 2.10 -5.51 12.27
CA LEU A 319 1.40 -5.87 13.50
C LEU A 319 0.48 -4.74 14.00
N ARG A 320 0.93 -3.49 13.93
CA ARG A 320 0.11 -2.32 14.31
C ARG A 320 -1.02 -2.03 13.32
N ALA A 321 -0.78 -2.25 12.02
CA ALA A 321 -1.73 -1.86 10.97
C ALA A 321 -2.77 -2.93 10.68
N LEU A 322 -2.41 -4.21 10.70
CA LEU A 322 -3.24 -5.33 10.25
C LEU A 322 -4.47 -5.55 11.14
N LYS A 323 -4.38 -5.24 12.44
CA LYS A 323 -5.47 -5.41 13.42
C LYS A 323 -6.12 -6.78 13.32
N LEU A 324 -5.28 -7.81 13.37
CA LEU A 324 -5.63 -9.22 13.34
C LEU A 324 -4.91 -9.88 14.51
N GLU A 325 -5.53 -10.87 15.13
CA GLU A 325 -4.89 -11.68 16.15
C GLU A 325 -3.82 -12.57 15.49
N VAL A 326 -2.56 -12.36 15.88
CA VAL A 326 -1.41 -13.08 15.33
C VAL A 326 -0.87 -13.97 16.42
N SER A 327 -1.03 -15.28 16.23
CA SER A 327 -0.63 -16.32 17.18
C SER A 327 0.89 -16.36 17.36
N LYS A 328 1.64 -16.29 16.24
CA LYS A 328 3.10 -16.32 16.26
C LYS A 328 3.71 -15.39 15.22
N THR A 329 4.93 -14.95 15.48
CA THR A 329 5.69 -14.11 14.55
C THR A 329 7.13 -14.54 14.54
N TYR A 330 7.63 -14.84 13.34
CA TYR A 330 8.96 -15.33 13.08
C TYR A 330 9.75 -14.34 12.23
N PHE A 331 11.04 -14.24 12.51
CA PHE A 331 11.98 -13.41 11.78
C PHE A 331 13.13 -14.29 11.29
N TRP A 332 13.33 -14.32 9.99
CA TRP A 332 14.23 -15.24 9.30
C TRP A 332 15.36 -14.48 8.62
N THR A 333 16.57 -14.98 8.79
CA THR A 333 17.76 -14.58 8.01
C THR A 333 18.66 -15.81 7.84
N ASP A 334 19.38 -15.86 6.73
CA ASP A 334 20.40 -16.85 6.39
C ASP A 334 21.82 -16.43 6.86
N SER A 335 21.99 -15.17 7.27
CA SER A 335 23.27 -14.64 7.74
C SER A 335 23.60 -15.11 9.16
N THR A 336 24.49 -16.10 9.26
CA THR A 336 25.08 -16.55 10.52
C THR A 336 25.85 -15.44 11.24
N ILE A 337 26.42 -14.49 10.49
CA ILE A 337 27.12 -13.33 11.07
C ILE A 337 26.13 -12.40 11.77
N VAL A 338 24.98 -12.11 11.15
CA VAL A 338 23.93 -11.30 11.78
C VAL A 338 23.39 -11.99 13.02
N LEU A 339 23.14 -13.31 12.98
CA LEU A 339 22.70 -14.08 14.13
C LEU A 339 23.72 -14.02 15.28
N SER A 340 25.01 -14.25 14.98
CA SER A 340 26.08 -14.13 15.98
C SER A 340 26.15 -12.72 16.59
N TRP A 341 25.97 -11.66 15.79
CA TRP A 341 25.93 -10.31 16.33
C TRP A 341 24.71 -10.08 17.23
N LEU A 342 23.55 -10.67 16.92
CA LEU A 342 22.32 -10.54 17.70
C LEU A 342 22.41 -11.21 19.09
N GLU A 343 23.35 -12.13 19.28
CA GLU A 343 23.63 -12.78 20.57
C GLU A 343 24.57 -11.94 21.45
N LYS A 344 25.44 -11.12 20.85
CA LYS A 344 26.47 -10.35 21.57
C LYS A 344 25.92 -9.12 22.29
N GLU A 345 26.63 -8.66 23.33
CA GLU A 345 26.30 -7.38 23.96
C GLU A 345 26.63 -6.19 23.05
N CYS A 346 25.80 -5.14 23.09
CA CYS A 346 26.00 -3.97 22.22
C CYS A 346 27.35 -3.27 22.46
N LYS A 347 27.93 -3.38 23.66
CA LYS A 347 29.21 -2.78 24.04
C LYS A 347 30.41 -3.42 23.33
N GLU A 348 30.28 -4.68 22.92
CA GLU A 348 31.33 -5.44 22.24
C GLU A 348 31.38 -5.17 20.73
N LEU A 349 30.39 -4.45 20.21
CA LEU A 349 30.16 -4.28 18.79
C LEU A 349 30.56 -2.87 18.33
N LYS A 350 31.11 -2.76 17.12
CA LYS A 350 31.36 -1.46 16.48
C LYS A 350 30.04 -0.68 16.36
N THR A 351 30.11 0.64 16.53
CA THR A 351 28.95 1.55 16.62
C THR A 351 27.87 1.32 15.55
N PHE A 352 28.27 1.08 14.29
CA PHE A 352 27.32 0.79 13.19
C PHE A 352 26.43 -0.43 13.49
N VAL A 353 27.05 -1.49 14.01
CA VAL A 353 26.42 -2.79 14.28
C VAL A 353 25.63 -2.70 15.59
N ALA A 354 26.23 -2.15 16.65
CA ALA A 354 25.59 -1.92 17.94
C ALA A 354 24.27 -1.13 17.82
N ASN A 355 24.28 -0.01 17.07
CA ASN A 355 23.09 0.84 16.90
C ASN A 355 21.95 0.09 16.18
N ARG A 356 22.27 -0.76 15.21
CA ARG A 356 21.27 -1.53 14.45
C ARG A 356 20.70 -2.67 15.25
N ILE A 357 21.53 -3.35 16.04
CA ILE A 357 21.07 -4.39 16.96
C ILE A 357 20.19 -3.81 18.05
N SER A 358 20.58 -2.67 18.61
CA SER A 358 19.72 -1.95 19.55
C SER A 358 18.35 -1.68 18.94
N ILE A 359 18.29 -1.22 17.68
CA ILE A 359 17.01 -1.05 16.98
C ILE A 359 16.26 -2.39 16.90
N ILE A 360 16.87 -3.46 16.41
CA ILE A 360 16.20 -4.77 16.28
C ILE A 360 15.64 -5.23 17.63
N ARG A 361 16.44 -5.18 18.69
CA ARG A 361 16.04 -5.59 20.05
C ARG A 361 14.90 -4.74 20.60
N THR A 362 14.96 -3.41 20.45
CA THR A 362 13.88 -2.50 20.87
C THR A 362 12.59 -2.72 20.08
N LEU A 363 12.70 -3.06 18.80
CA LEU A 363 11.53 -3.29 17.94
C LEU A 363 10.88 -4.65 18.15
N ASN A 364 11.68 -5.64 18.52
CA ASN A 364 11.29 -7.03 18.62
C ASN A 364 11.14 -7.51 20.08
N CYS A 365 11.02 -6.62 21.09
CA CYS A 365 10.98 -6.98 22.52
C CYS A 365 10.25 -8.32 22.79
N GLY A 366 11.00 -9.34 23.19
CA GLY A 366 10.50 -10.69 23.51
C GLY A 366 10.41 -11.69 22.35
N ARG A 367 10.82 -11.33 21.12
CA ARG A 367 10.79 -12.20 19.92
C ARG A 367 12.18 -12.27 19.29
N ALA A 368 12.73 -13.47 19.16
CA ALA A 368 14.04 -13.71 18.58
C ALA A 368 14.00 -13.69 17.04
N MET A 369 15.16 -13.42 16.41
CA MET A 369 15.38 -13.79 15.01
C MET A 369 15.95 -15.20 14.97
N GLU A 370 15.45 -16.01 14.06
CA GLU A 370 15.79 -17.41 13.89
C GLU A 370 16.54 -17.61 12.58
N SER A 371 17.43 -18.61 12.58
CA SER A 371 18.10 -19.06 11.36
C SER A 371 17.10 -19.73 10.45
N CYS A 372 17.00 -19.26 9.20
CA CYS A 372 16.32 -20.04 8.18
C CYS A 372 17.37 -20.93 7.51
N ALA A 373 17.38 -22.21 7.87
CA ALA A 373 18.10 -23.21 7.10
C ALA A 373 17.36 -23.44 5.78
N ILE A 374 17.48 -22.51 4.83
CA ILE A 374 17.22 -22.83 3.43
C ILE A 374 18.32 -23.81 3.06
N LYS A 375 18.01 -25.11 3.09
CA LYS A 375 18.86 -26.11 2.46
C LYS A 375 19.08 -25.63 1.04
N THR A 376 20.33 -25.30 0.72
CA THR A 376 20.83 -24.96 -0.60
C THR A 376 20.04 -25.70 -1.68
N GLU A 377 19.53 -24.93 -2.65
CA GLU A 377 18.98 -25.47 -3.89
C GLU A 377 19.96 -26.56 -4.42
N PRO A 378 19.50 -27.78 -4.73
CA PRO A 378 20.33 -28.72 -5.44
C PRO A 378 20.64 -28.09 -6.80
N SER A 379 21.94 -27.99 -7.06
CA SER A 379 22.58 -27.61 -8.33
C SER A 379 21.90 -28.13 -9.58
#